data_AF-A0A8S8YL48-F1
#
_entry.id   AF-A0A8S8YL48-F1
#
_cell.length_a   1.000
_cell.length_b   1.000
_cell.length_c   1.000
_cell.angle_alpha   90.00
_cell.angle_beta   90.00
_cell.angle_gamma   90.00
#
_symmetry.space_group_name_H-M   'P 1'
#
loop_
_entity.id
_entity.type
_entity.pdbx_description
1 polymer ?
#
loop_
_entity_poly.entity_id
_entity_poly.type
_entity_poly.pdbx_seq_one_letter_code
_entity_poly.pdbx_strand_id
1 'polypeptide(L)' 'MLTFDIENFPGYPQGIGGPEMMVQLREQAERFGLEVHDKNVEKVDVSNRPFSKSGLKEKNISLRP' A
#
# COMPACT_ATOMS: atom_id res chain seq x y z
N MET A 1 -12.99 10.84 5.53
CA MET A 1 -13.13 10.16 6.83
C MET A 1 -12.03 9.12 6.89
N LEU A 2 -10.96 9.40 7.62
CA LEU A 2 -9.91 8.42 7.88
C LEU A 2 -10.42 7.52 9.01
N THR A 3 -10.25 6.20 8.92
CA THR A 3 -10.30 5.31 10.09
C THR A 3 -9.11 5.69 10.95
N PHE A 4 -9.30 6.66 11.84
CA PHE A 4 -8.23 7.19 12.68
C PHE A 4 -7.73 6.08 13.61
N ASP A 5 -8.67 5.38 14.25
CA ASP A 5 -8.42 4.27 15.16
C ASP A 5 -9.04 2.97 14.62
N ILE A 6 -8.26 1.88 14.65
CA ILE A 6 -8.66 0.53 14.26
C ILE A 6 -8.66 -0.34 15.52
N GLU A 7 -9.84 -0.75 15.97
CA GLU A 7 -10.03 -1.57 17.18
C GLU A 7 -10.38 -3.04 16.87
N ASN A 8 -10.68 -3.34 15.60
CA ASN A 8 -11.20 -4.64 15.17
C ASN A 8 -10.18 -5.51 14.43
N PHE A 9 -8.90 -5.10 14.36
CA PHE A 9 -7.85 -5.89 13.75
C PHE A 9 -7.14 -6.75 14.80
N PRO A 10 -7.15 -8.09 14.67
CA PRO A 10 -6.56 -8.98 15.66
C PRO A 10 -5.04 -8.77 15.74
N GLY A 11 -4.49 -8.80 16.96
CA GLY A 11 -3.08 -8.52 17.22
C GLY A 11 -2.81 -7.13 17.79
N TYR A 12 -3.79 -6.22 17.77
CA TYR A 12 -3.73 -4.91 18.40
C TYR A 12 -4.74 -4.80 19.56
N PRO A 13 -4.43 -5.35 20.75
CA PRO A 13 -5.38 -5.41 21.88
C PRO A 13 -5.78 -4.04 22.44
N GLN A 14 -5.03 -2.98 22.14
CA GLN A 14 -5.32 -1.60 22.53
C GLN A 14 -5.83 -0.75 21.35
N GLY A 15 -6.15 -1.40 20.22
CA GLY A 15 -6.32 -0.73 18.93
C GLY A 15 -5.00 -0.20 18.36
N ILE A 16 -5.07 0.33 17.14
CA ILE A 16 -3.92 0.96 16.45
C ILE A 16 -4.40 2.07 15.52
N GLY A 17 -3.57 3.09 15.32
CA GLY A 17 -3.82 4.11 14.31
C GLY A 17 -3.77 3.54 12.90
N GLY A 18 -4.73 3.90 12.03
CA GLY A 18 -4.76 3.42 10.65
C GLY A 18 -3.44 3.60 9.88
N PRO A 19 -2.83 4.81 9.87
CA PRO A 19 -1.54 5.04 9.23
C PRO A 19 -0.40 4.22 9.85
N GLU A 20 -0.37 4.07 11.18
CA GLU A 20 0.66 3.32 11.88
C GLU A 20 0.61 1.83 11.52
N MET A 21 -0.60 1.25 11.50
CA MET A 21 -0.81 -0.13 11.07
C MET A 21 -0.29 -0.38 9.65
N MET A 22 -0.53 0.56 8.72
CA MET A 22 -0.05 0.42 7.33
C MET A 22 1.48 0.45 7.24
N VAL A 23 2.16 1.23 8.09
CA VAL A 23 3.62 1.24 8.17
C VAL A 23 4.13 -0.11 8.69
N GLN A 24 3.58 -0.62 9.79
CA GLN A 24 4.00 -1.92 10.36
C GLN A 24 3.82 -3.08 9.36
N LEU A 25 2.71 -3.08 8.61
CA LEU A 25 2.46 -4.10 7.57
C LEU A 25 3.43 -3.99 6.38
N ARG A 26 3.77 -2.76 5.96
CA ARG A 26 4.76 -2.54 4.89
C ARG A 26 6.14 -3.05 5.32
N GLU A 27 6.60 -2.69 6.52
CA GLU A 27 7.87 -3.16 7.07
C GLU A 27 7.91 -4.68 7.18
N GLN A 28 6.81 -5.30 7.64
CA GLN A 28 6.72 -6.75 7.72
C GLN A 28 6.91 -7.40 6.35
N ALA A 29 6.28 -6.88 5.30
CA ALA A 29 6.42 -7.42 3.95
C ALA A 29 7.85 -7.24 3.40
N GLU A 30 8.45 -6.06 3.63
CA GLU A 30 9.83 -5.76 3.22
C GLU A 30 10.85 -6.70 3.91
N ARG A 31 10.62 -7.08 5.19
CA ARG A 31 11.46 -8.08 5.90
C ARG A 31 11.50 -9.45 5.24
N PHE A 32 10.47 -9.81 4.46
CA PHE A 32 10.42 -11.06 3.69
C PHE A 32 10.94 -10.89 2.25
N GLY A 33 11.53 -9.74 1.91
CA GLY A 33 12.12 -9.47 0.61
C GLY A 33 11.16 -8.88 -0.42
N LEU A 34 10.00 -8.36 0.00
CA LEU A 34 9.13 -7.60 -0.91
C LEU A 34 9.78 -6.26 -1.25
N GLU A 35 9.98 -5.98 -2.54
CA GLU A 35 10.31 -4.65 -3.03
C GLU A 35 9.04 -3.83 -3.28
N VAL A 36 8.89 -2.72 -2.57
CA VAL A 36 7.75 -1.83 -2.74
C VAL A 36 8.09 -0.69 -3.69
N HIS A 37 7.30 -0.52 -4.75
CA HIS A 37 7.41 0.60 -5.67
C HIS A 37 6.26 1.59 -5.47
N ASP A 38 6.57 2.80 -5.02
CA ASP A 38 5.58 3.88 -4.85
C ASP A 38 5.20 4.53 -6.19
N LYS A 39 4.59 3.73 -7.06
CA LYS A 39 4.14 4.11 -8.40
C LYS A 39 2.70 3.68 -8.61
N ASN A 40 1.95 4.47 -9.37
CA ASN A 40 0.62 4.07 -9.80
C ASN A 40 0.74 3.25 -11.10
N VAL A 41 -0.02 2.16 -11.18
CA VAL A 41 -0.17 1.37 -12.41
C VAL A 41 -1.34 1.94 -13.19
N GLU A 42 -1.09 2.49 -14.38
CA GLU A 42 -2.16 3.10 -15.19
C GLU A 42 -2.92 2.07 -16.03
N LYS A 43 -2.22 1.06 -16.56
CA LYS A 43 -2.82 0.05 -17.43
C LYS A 43 -2.10 -1.29 -17.31
N VAL A 44 -2.88 -2.37 -17.35
CA VAL A 44 -2.43 -3.76 -17.43
C VAL A 44 -2.97 -4.38 -18.72
N ASP A 45 -2.11 -5.10 -19.45
CA ASP A 45 -2.51 -5.97 -20.55
C ASP A 45 -2.58 -7.42 -20.07
N VAL A 46 -3.78 -7.98 -20.13
CA VAL A 46 -4.11 -9.35 -19.70
C VAL A 46 -4.42 -10.29 -20.87
N SER A 47 -4.25 -9.83 -22.11
CA SER A 47 -4.58 -10.60 -23.32
C SER A 47 -3.65 -11.79 -23.55
N ASN A 48 -2.39 -11.69 -23.11
CA ASN A 48 -1.36 -12.71 -23.29
C ASN A 48 -0.54 -12.89 -22.01
N ARG A 49 0.13 -14.04 -21.90
CA ARG A 49 1.05 -14.34 -20.79
C ARG A 49 2.51 -14.28 -21.26
N PRO A 50 3.44 -13.72 -20.45
CA PRO A 50 3.21 -13.05 -19.17
C PRO A 50 2.45 -11.72 -19.34
N PHE A 51 1.65 -11.37 -18.34
CA PHE A 51 0.93 -10.08 -18.33
C PHE A 51 1.91 -8.92 -18.32
N SER A 52 1.55 -7.82 -18.98
CA SER A 52 2.40 -6.63 -19.06
C SER A 52 1.70 -5.39 -18.50
N LYS A 53 2.48 -4.38 -18.12
CA LYS A 53 1.99 -3.09 -17.62
C LYS A 53 2.59 -1.96 -18.46
N SER A 54 1.78 -0.96 -18.80
CA SER A 54 2.21 0.23 -19.54
C SER A 54 1.75 1.49 -18.81
N GLY A 55 2.61 2.51 -18.71
CA GLY A 55 2.30 3.76 -18.01
C GLY A 55 2.54 3.67 -16.49
N LEU A 56 3.80 3.73 -16.07
CA LEU A 56 4.15 3.92 -14.66
C LEU A 56 4.30 5.42 -14.42
N LYS A 57 3.44 6.02 -13.60
CA LYS A 57 3.63 7.40 -13.11
C LYS A 57 4.10 7.37 -11.66
N GLU A 58 5.07 8.24 -11.36
CA GLU A 58 5.48 8.52 -9.99
C GLU A 58 4.32 9.11 -9.20
N LYS A 59 4.15 8.67 -7.96
CA LYS A 59 3.07 9.13 -7.10
C LYS A 59 3.38 10.54 -6.58
N ASN A 60 2.90 11.57 -7.27
CA ASN A 60 2.90 12.95 -6.75
C ASN A 60 1.83 13.09 -5.67
N ILE A 61 2.18 12.80 -4.41
CA ILE A 61 1.29 13.11 -3.29
C ILE A 61 1.38 14.61 -3.02
N SER A 62 0.53 15.41 -3.69
CA SER A 62 0.26 16.77 -3.24
C SER A 62 -0.66 16.67 -2.02
N LEU A 63 -0.05 16.71 -0.84
CA LEU A 63 -0.77 17.07 0.37
C LEU A 63 -1.22 18.52 0.20
N ARG A 64 -2.48 18.72 -0.19
CA ARG A 64 -3.10 20.05 -0.03
C ARG A 64 -3.32 20.27 1.47
N PRO A 65 -3.00 21.47 1.97
CA PRO A 65 -3.17 21.82 3.39
C PRO A 65 -4.61 21.72 3.85
#